data_AF-A0A7X4JRH4-F1
#
_entry.id   AF-A0A7X4JRH4-F1
#
_cell.length_a   1.000
_cell.length_b   1.000
_cell.length_c   1.000
_cell.angle_alpha   90.00
_cell.angle_beta   90.00
_cell.angle_gamma   90.00
#
_symmetry.space_group_name_H-M   'P 1'
#
loop_
_entity.id
_entity.type
_entity.pdbx_description
1 polymer ?
#
loop_
_entity_poly.entity_id
_entity_poly.type
_entity_poly.pdbx_seq_one_letter_code
_entity_poly.pdbx_strand_id
1 'polypeptide(L)'
;MRSNQTMIRTITSEDLEDCARLYVKVFSEWPYEEAWSITQAHQYLSRFWKFDPEHCLLALDKDDVIGAMFGYCYPWQDRINYYMQELFVDPDQRRSGHGRRLVCHLLDKLGESDVSMSLIANEATPAAAFYEELGLRQHRYYKFYCGTVKTNVE
;
A
#
# COMPACT_ATOMS: atom_id res chain seq x y z
N MET A 1 -7.85 2.97 -28.99
CA MET A 1 -7.46 2.90 -27.57
C MET A 1 -8.73 2.71 -26.76
N ARG A 2 -8.94 1.53 -26.16
CA ARG A 2 -10.07 1.35 -25.23
C ARG A 2 -9.71 2.11 -23.96
N SER A 3 -10.49 3.13 -23.65
CA SER A 3 -10.41 3.82 -22.37
C SER A 3 -10.86 2.82 -21.31
N ASN A 4 -9.92 2.08 -20.71
CA ASN A 4 -10.22 1.29 -19.51
C ASN A 4 -10.40 2.29 -18.38
N GLN A 5 -11.64 2.49 -17.96
CA GLN A 5 -11.99 3.45 -16.94
C GLN A 5 -11.80 2.77 -15.57
N THR A 6 -10.58 2.79 -15.04
CA THR A 6 -10.36 2.25 -13.70
C THR A 6 -11.14 3.10 -12.69
N MET A 7 -11.85 2.45 -11.78
CA MET A 7 -12.51 3.10 -10.66
C MET A 7 -11.64 2.97 -9.41
N ILE A 8 -11.60 4.00 -8.57
CA ILE A 8 -10.96 3.94 -7.26
C ILE A 8 -12.01 4.22 -6.20
N ARG A 9 -12.05 3.39 -5.16
CA ARG A 9 -12.94 3.56 -4.00
C ARG A 9 -12.31 2.97 -2.74
N THR A 10 -12.91 3.29 -1.59
CA THR A 10 -12.58 2.68 -0.30
C THR A 10 -12.89 1.17 -0.31
N ILE A 11 -12.03 0.40 0.34
CA ILE A 11 -12.15 -1.06 0.56
C ILE A 11 -13.27 -1.34 1.57
N THR A 12 -14.16 -2.26 1.24
CA THR A 12 -15.14 -2.82 2.19
C THR A 12 -14.68 -4.20 2.67
N SER A 13 -15.37 -4.76 3.66
CA SER A 13 -15.06 -6.10 4.18
C SER A 13 -15.13 -7.19 3.11
N GLU A 14 -16.01 -7.02 2.12
CA GLU A 14 -16.25 -7.98 1.04
C GLU A 14 -15.08 -8.03 0.05
N ASP A 15 -14.30 -6.96 -0.06
CA ASP A 15 -13.15 -6.87 -0.98
C ASP A 15 -11.88 -7.53 -0.43
N LEU A 16 -11.81 -7.82 0.88
CA LEU A 16 -10.58 -8.25 1.54
C LEU A 16 -10.06 -9.59 1.02
N GLU A 17 -10.96 -10.48 0.61
CA GLU A 17 -10.58 -11.78 0.03
C GLU A 17 -9.95 -11.62 -1.36
N ASP A 18 -10.49 -10.73 -2.19
CA ASP A 18 -9.92 -10.43 -3.51
C ASP A 18 -8.60 -9.65 -3.40
N CYS A 19 -8.50 -8.72 -2.44
CA CYS A 19 -7.25 -8.06 -2.13
C CYS A 19 -6.18 -9.07 -1.68
N ALA A 20 -6.54 -10.05 -0.86
CA ALA A 20 -5.63 -11.10 -0.41
C ALA A 20 -5.17 -12.01 -1.56
N ARG A 21 -6.07 -12.39 -2.48
CA ARG A 21 -5.71 -13.12 -3.71
C ARG A 21 -4.71 -12.35 -4.55
N LEU A 22 -4.99 -11.07 -4.80
CA LEU A 22 -4.10 -10.21 -5.59
C LEU A 22 -2.74 -10.01 -4.91
N TYR A 23 -2.73 -9.82 -3.58
CA TYR A 23 -1.50 -9.73 -2.80
C TYR A 23 -0.63 -10.98 -2.99
N VAL A 24 -1.20 -12.18 -2.84
CA VAL A 24 -0.47 -13.44 -3.06
C VAL A 24 0.07 -13.54 -4.49
N LYS A 25 -0.73 -13.14 -5.50
CA LYS A 25 -0.25 -13.09 -6.90
C LYS A 25 0.97 -12.18 -7.03
N VAL A 26 0.88 -10.94 -6.53
CA VAL A 26 1.92 -9.91 -6.69
C VAL A 26 3.23 -10.30 -5.99
N PHE A 27 3.14 -10.75 -4.74
CA PHE A 27 4.31 -11.00 -3.90
C PHE A 27 4.92 -12.40 -4.09
N SER A 28 4.24 -13.32 -4.79
CA SER A 28 4.85 -14.61 -5.17
C SER A 28 5.78 -14.50 -6.38
N GLU A 29 5.69 -13.41 -7.16
CA GLU A 29 6.57 -13.15 -8.29
C GLU A 29 7.91 -12.50 -7.88
N TRP A 30 8.91 -12.65 -8.74
CA TRP A 30 10.17 -11.91 -8.62
C TRP A 30 9.90 -10.39 -8.66
N PRO A 31 10.56 -9.55 -7.83
CA PRO A 31 11.70 -9.84 -6.95
C PRO A 31 11.36 -10.27 -5.52
N TYR A 32 10.08 -10.49 -5.20
CA TYR A 32 9.63 -10.73 -3.84
C TYR A 32 9.75 -12.22 -3.47
N GLU A 33 9.26 -13.11 -4.34
CA GLU A 33 9.32 -14.58 -4.17
C GLU A 33 8.81 -15.05 -2.79
N GLU A 34 7.80 -14.34 -2.25
CA GLU A 34 7.24 -14.59 -0.93
C GLU A 34 6.17 -15.70 -0.97
N ALA A 35 6.15 -16.55 0.06
CA ALA A 35 5.28 -17.73 0.13
C ALA A 35 4.03 -17.49 1.01
N TRP A 36 3.22 -16.48 0.67
CA TRP A 36 1.97 -16.20 1.40
C TRP A 36 0.85 -17.17 1.00
N SER A 37 0.14 -17.71 1.99
CA SER A 37 -1.20 -18.24 1.75
C SER A 37 -2.24 -17.12 1.72
N ILE A 38 -3.35 -17.32 1.00
CA ILE A 38 -4.47 -16.36 0.96
C ILE A 38 -4.99 -16.07 2.37
N THR A 39 -5.08 -17.07 3.24
CA THR A 39 -5.51 -16.88 4.64
C THR A 39 -4.57 -15.95 5.41
N GLN A 40 -3.25 -16.12 5.28
CA GLN A 40 -2.27 -15.24 5.94
C GLN A 40 -2.34 -13.82 5.38
N ALA A 41 -2.43 -13.66 4.05
CA ALA A 41 -2.55 -12.37 3.41
C ALA A 41 -3.83 -11.65 3.84
N HIS A 42 -4.98 -12.35 3.88
CA HIS A 42 -6.24 -11.80 4.37
C HIS A 42 -6.12 -11.33 5.82
N GLN A 43 -5.55 -12.15 6.71
CA GLN A 43 -5.35 -11.77 8.11
C GLN A 43 -4.43 -10.56 8.26
N TYR A 44 -3.36 -10.49 7.46
CA TYR A 44 -2.40 -9.40 7.44
C TYR A 44 -3.06 -8.09 6.98
N LEU A 45 -3.65 -8.07 5.79
CA LEU A 45 -4.34 -6.89 5.23
C LEU A 45 -5.51 -6.42 6.11
N SER A 46 -6.25 -7.37 6.70
CA SER A 46 -7.34 -7.07 7.64
C SER A 46 -6.88 -6.26 8.86
N ARG A 47 -5.61 -6.34 9.28
CA ARG A 47 -5.11 -5.55 10.42
C ARG A 47 -5.10 -4.06 10.11
N PHE A 48 -4.58 -3.69 8.94
CA PHE A 48 -4.52 -2.29 8.51
C PHE A 48 -5.90 -1.76 8.16
N TRP A 49 -6.71 -2.57 7.47
CA TRP A 49 -8.10 -2.20 7.16
C TRP A 49 -8.94 -1.97 8.43
N LYS A 50 -8.83 -2.81 9.46
CA LYS A 50 -9.55 -2.59 10.73
C LYS A 50 -9.05 -1.37 11.49
N PHE A 51 -7.79 -0.99 11.31
CA PHE A 51 -7.21 0.17 11.99
C PHE A 51 -7.69 1.48 11.37
N ASP A 52 -7.71 1.56 10.04
CA ASP A 52 -8.16 2.76 9.31
C ASP A 52 -8.86 2.40 7.98
N PRO A 53 -10.12 1.93 8.03
CA PRO A 53 -10.82 1.42 6.86
C PRO A 53 -11.07 2.50 5.81
N GLU A 54 -11.25 3.76 6.24
CA GLU A 54 -11.60 4.87 5.34
C GLU A 54 -10.48 5.21 4.36
N HIS A 55 -9.22 4.94 4.74
CA HIS A 55 -8.02 5.28 3.98
C HIS A 55 -7.33 4.06 3.34
N CYS A 56 -8.00 2.91 3.33
CA CYS A 56 -7.64 1.75 2.52
C CYS A 56 -8.43 1.80 1.20
N LEU A 57 -7.72 1.77 0.07
CA LEU A 57 -8.30 1.99 -1.26
C LEU A 57 -8.05 0.80 -2.18
N LEU A 58 -8.99 0.49 -3.07
CA LEU A 58 -8.77 -0.43 -4.18
C LEU A 58 -8.97 0.26 -5.54
N ALA A 59 -8.30 -0.28 -6.55
CA ALA A 59 -8.45 0.05 -7.94
C ALA A 59 -9.15 -1.11 -8.66
N LEU A 60 -10.22 -0.79 -9.39
CA LEU A 60 -11.05 -1.74 -10.13
C LEU A 60 -10.95 -1.49 -11.62
N ASP A 61 -10.74 -2.54 -12.42
CA ASP A 61 -11.07 -2.54 -13.84
C ASP A 61 -12.37 -3.32 -14.02
N LYS A 62 -13.47 -2.60 -14.27
CA LYS A 62 -14.84 -3.13 -14.15
C LYS A 62 -15.08 -3.65 -12.71
N ASP A 63 -15.19 -4.97 -12.56
CA ASP A 63 -15.43 -5.65 -11.28
C ASP A 63 -14.15 -6.34 -10.76
N ASP A 64 -13.06 -6.34 -11.53
CA ASP A 64 -11.82 -7.02 -11.16
C ASP A 64 -10.94 -6.08 -10.31
N VAL A 65 -10.51 -6.56 -9.14
CA VAL A 65 -9.52 -5.87 -8.30
C VAL A 65 -8.16 -5.96 -8.98
N ILE A 66 -7.66 -4.82 -9.45
CA ILE A 66 -6.37 -4.72 -10.16
C ILE A 66 -5.28 -4.04 -9.34
N GLY A 67 -5.61 -3.53 -8.15
CA GLY A 67 -4.64 -2.93 -7.24
C GLY A 67 -5.28 -2.51 -5.93
N ALA A 68 -4.47 -2.39 -4.89
CA ALA A 68 -4.92 -1.92 -3.59
C ALA A 68 -3.81 -1.19 -2.85
N MET A 69 -4.24 -0.33 -1.93
CA MET A 69 -3.39 0.43 -1.03
C MET A 69 -3.94 0.31 0.39
N PHE A 70 -3.09 -0.13 1.31
CA PHE A 70 -3.39 -0.26 2.73
C PHE A 70 -2.44 0.62 3.53
N GLY A 71 -2.96 1.27 4.55
CA GLY A 71 -2.21 2.17 5.39
C GLY A 71 -3.14 2.83 6.40
N TYR A 72 -2.61 3.82 7.10
CA TYR A 72 -3.37 4.50 8.14
C TYR A 72 -2.89 5.92 8.39
N CYS A 73 -3.81 6.79 8.76
CA CYS A 73 -3.54 8.15 9.18
C CYS A 73 -3.25 8.23 10.67
N TYR A 74 -2.31 9.08 11.04
CA TYR A 74 -2.12 9.51 12.42
C TYR A 74 -1.69 10.98 12.47
N PRO A 75 -2.05 11.72 13.54
CA PRO A 75 -1.62 13.10 13.68
C PRO A 75 -0.11 13.16 13.93
N TRP A 76 0.57 14.09 13.25
CA TRP A 76 1.97 14.38 13.44
C TRP A 76 2.20 15.89 13.44
N GLN A 77 2.32 16.47 14.64
CA GLN A 77 2.37 17.92 14.84
C GLN A 77 1.14 18.63 14.25
N ASP A 78 1.34 19.56 13.32
CA ASP A 78 0.32 20.35 12.62
C ASP A 78 -0.21 19.66 11.35
N ARG A 79 0.17 18.39 11.11
CA ARG A 79 -0.11 17.66 9.87
C ARG A 79 -0.69 16.27 10.13
N ILE A 80 -1.26 15.70 9.08
CA ILE A 80 -1.59 14.28 9.03
C ILE A 80 -0.38 13.53 8.43
N ASN A 81 0.00 12.41 9.01
CA ASN A 81 0.90 11.46 8.37
C ASN A 81 0.12 10.22 7.95
N TYR A 82 0.18 9.86 6.67
CA TYR A 82 -0.28 8.57 6.18
C TYR A 82 0.90 7.61 6.15
N TYR A 83 0.83 6.55 6.95
CA TYR A 83 1.77 5.44 6.85
C TYR A 83 1.26 4.47 5.79
N MET A 84 1.88 4.45 4.61
CA MET A 84 1.59 3.49 3.57
C MET A 84 2.26 2.17 3.95
N GLN A 85 1.44 1.19 4.29
CA GLN A 85 1.92 -0.14 4.64
C GLN A 85 2.11 -0.98 3.38
N GLU A 86 1.08 -1.04 2.54
CA GLU A 86 1.10 -1.84 1.32
C GLU A 86 0.57 -1.03 0.15
N LEU A 87 1.23 -1.18 -0.99
CA LEU A 87 0.75 -0.73 -2.29
C LEU A 87 1.12 -1.77 -3.32
N PHE A 88 0.12 -2.38 -3.93
CA PHE A 88 0.34 -3.41 -4.94
C PHE A 88 -0.67 -3.27 -6.09
N VAL A 89 -0.20 -3.59 -7.28
CA VAL A 89 -0.97 -3.54 -8.54
C VAL A 89 -0.69 -4.84 -9.28
N ASP A 90 -1.73 -5.39 -9.90
CA ASP A 90 -1.65 -6.57 -10.74
C ASP A 90 -0.45 -6.44 -11.72
N PRO A 91 0.47 -7.42 -11.76
CA PRO A 91 1.63 -7.40 -12.64
C PRO A 91 1.28 -7.10 -14.10
N ASP A 92 0.16 -7.63 -14.59
CA ASP A 92 -0.33 -7.47 -15.96
C ASP A 92 -0.85 -6.05 -16.23
N GLN A 93 -1.09 -5.28 -15.18
CA GLN A 93 -1.60 -3.90 -15.20
C GLN A 93 -0.55 -2.87 -14.71
N ARG A 94 0.70 -3.29 -14.53
CA ARG A 94 1.80 -2.39 -14.13
C ARG A 94 2.14 -1.39 -15.24
N ARG A 95 2.77 -0.28 -14.85
CA ARG A 95 3.16 0.85 -15.73
C ARG A 95 1.99 1.57 -16.42
N SER A 96 0.77 1.30 -16.00
CA SER A 96 -0.47 1.97 -16.46
C SER A 96 -0.94 3.08 -15.51
N GLY A 97 -0.14 3.45 -14.52
CA GLY A 97 -0.42 4.57 -13.60
C GLY A 97 -1.40 4.27 -12.44
N HIS A 98 -1.84 3.02 -12.27
CA HIS A 98 -2.80 2.64 -11.22
C HIS A 98 -2.32 2.97 -9.80
N GLY A 99 -1.06 2.66 -9.46
CA GLY A 99 -0.49 2.97 -8.14
C GLY A 99 -0.46 4.47 -7.85
N ARG A 100 -0.08 5.30 -8.84
CA ARG A 100 -0.12 6.75 -8.71
C ARG A 100 -1.55 7.26 -8.51
N ARG A 101 -2.53 6.68 -9.18
CA ARG A 101 -3.94 7.08 -9.03
C ARG A 101 -4.50 6.73 -7.65
N LEU A 102 -4.10 5.61 -7.05
CA LEU A 102 -4.44 5.27 -5.66
C LEU A 102 -3.91 6.33 -4.70
N VAL A 103 -2.65 6.73 -4.87
CA VAL A 103 -2.02 7.79 -4.06
C VAL A 103 -2.72 9.14 -4.24
N CYS A 104 -2.98 9.57 -5.49
CA CYS A 104 -3.67 10.84 -5.75
C CYS A 104 -5.07 10.85 -5.13
N HIS A 105 -5.84 9.77 -5.28
CA HIS A 105 -7.19 9.69 -4.70
C HIS A 105 -7.17 9.78 -3.17
N LEU A 106 -6.16 9.20 -2.51
CA LEU A 106 -5.99 9.35 -1.07
C LEU A 106 -5.69 10.81 -0.68
N LEU A 107 -4.79 11.49 -1.40
CA LEU A 107 -4.47 12.89 -1.13
C LEU A 107 -5.68 13.80 -1.34
N ASP A 108 -6.47 13.57 -2.40
CA ASP A 108 -7.74 14.26 -2.64
C ASP A 108 -8.71 14.08 -1.47
N LYS A 109 -8.81 12.84 -0.94
CA LYS A 109 -9.68 12.50 0.18
C LYS A 109 -9.26 13.18 1.49
N LEU A 110 -7.95 13.31 1.72
CA LEU A 110 -7.37 13.87 2.94
C LEU A 110 -7.24 15.41 2.93
N GLY A 111 -7.43 16.05 1.78
CA GLY A 111 -7.18 17.48 1.60
C GLY A 111 -5.69 17.74 1.37
N GLU A 112 -5.33 18.10 0.12
CA GLU A 112 -3.96 18.08 -0.41
C GLU A 112 -2.89 18.87 0.38
N SER A 113 -3.26 19.80 1.27
CA SER A 113 -2.33 20.80 1.82
C SER A 113 -1.50 20.34 3.01
N ASP A 114 -1.91 19.32 3.78
CA ASP A 114 -1.28 18.99 5.07
C ASP A 114 -1.01 17.49 5.30
N VAL A 115 -0.89 16.72 4.23
CA VAL A 115 -0.58 15.29 4.30
C VAL A 115 0.90 15.05 4.05
N SER A 116 1.55 14.41 5.00
CA SER A 116 2.86 13.77 4.84
C SER A 116 2.67 12.26 4.64
N MET A 117 3.57 11.61 3.92
CA MET A 117 3.50 10.18 3.65
C MET A 117 4.80 9.48 4.05
N SER A 118 4.67 8.38 4.78
CA SER A 118 5.78 7.56 5.26
C SER A 118 5.61 6.12 4.81
N LEU A 119 6.71 5.41 4.50
CA LEU A 119 6.70 4.00 4.14
C LEU A 119 8.09 3.38 4.32
N ILE A 120 8.14 2.05 4.25
CA ILE A 120 9.39 1.28 4.11
C ILE A 120 9.41 0.69 2.71
N ALA A 121 10.46 0.99 1.95
CA ALA A 121 10.69 0.44 0.62
C ALA A 121 11.85 -0.55 0.66
N ASN A 122 11.71 -1.69 -0.01
CA ASN A 122 12.82 -2.59 -0.27
C ASN A 122 13.60 -2.09 -1.49
N GLU A 123 14.84 -1.63 -1.26
CA GLU A 123 15.74 -1.09 -2.31
C GLU A 123 16.06 -2.11 -3.41
N ALA A 124 15.93 -3.42 -3.13
CA ALA A 124 16.11 -4.47 -4.13
C ALA A 124 14.93 -4.60 -5.12
N THR A 125 13.91 -3.76 -5.00
CA THR A 125 12.68 -3.83 -5.80
C THR A 125 12.46 -2.56 -6.62
N PRO A 126 11.68 -2.62 -7.73
CA PRO A 126 11.33 -1.43 -8.51
C PRO A 126 10.51 -0.37 -7.75
N ALA A 127 10.01 -0.68 -6.55
CA ALA A 127 9.15 0.21 -5.78
C ALA A 127 9.87 1.51 -5.36
N ALA A 128 11.17 1.45 -5.06
CA ALA A 128 11.93 2.64 -4.65
C ALA A 128 11.89 3.77 -5.71
N ALA A 129 12.10 3.41 -6.98
CA ALA A 129 12.04 4.38 -8.08
C ALA A 129 10.65 5.00 -8.23
N PHE A 130 9.58 4.20 -8.06
CA PHE A 130 8.21 4.70 -8.06
C PHE A 130 7.96 5.73 -6.94
N TYR A 131 8.44 5.45 -5.72
CA TYR A 131 8.28 6.39 -4.60
C TYR A 131 9.07 7.69 -4.81
N GLU A 132 10.25 7.62 -5.43
CA GLU A 132 11.01 8.81 -5.82
C GLU A 132 10.29 9.65 -6.89
N GLU A 133 9.62 9.02 -7.86
CA GLU A 133 8.78 9.69 -8.85
C GLU A 133 7.55 10.37 -8.23
N LEU A 134 7.03 9.84 -7.11
CA LEU A 134 6.01 10.49 -6.30
C LEU A 134 6.55 11.68 -5.48
N GLY A 135 7.85 11.92 -5.50
CA GLY A 135 8.50 13.00 -4.75
C GLY A 135 8.93 12.61 -3.33
N LEU A 136 8.74 11.35 -2.94
CA LEU A 136 9.24 10.83 -1.66
C LEU A 136 10.76 10.70 -1.70
N ARG A 137 11.40 10.84 -0.54
CA ARG A 137 12.87 10.79 -0.41
C ARG A 137 13.25 9.93 0.78
N GLN A 138 14.34 9.17 0.64
CA GLN A 138 14.93 8.45 1.76
C GLN A 138 15.32 9.43 2.86
N HIS A 139 14.93 9.11 4.11
CA HIS A 139 15.23 9.97 5.24
C HIS A 139 16.72 9.88 5.63
N ARG A 140 17.38 11.02 5.82
CA ARG A 140 18.83 11.08 6.08
C ARG A 140 19.24 10.86 7.54
N TYR A 141 18.34 11.15 8.49
CA TYR A 141 18.68 11.17 9.92
C TYR A 141 18.01 10.06 10.75
N TYR A 142 17.08 9.31 10.15
CA TYR A 142 16.36 8.22 10.83
C TYR A 142 16.91 6.90 10.31
N LYS A 143 17.05 5.94 11.22
CA LYS A 143 17.52 4.58 10.91
C LYS A 143 16.38 3.60 11.18
N PHE A 144 16.22 2.64 10.28
CA PHE A 144 15.33 1.50 10.50
C PHE A 144 16.07 0.44 11.33
N TYR A 145 15.53 0.11 12.50
CA TYR A 145 16.06 -0.95 13.36
C TYR A 145 15.14 -2.17 13.29
N CYS A 146 15.69 -3.34 12.98
CA CYS A 146 14.94 -4.59 12.92
C CYS A 146 15.75 -5.73 13.56
N GLY A 147 15.05 -6.74 14.09
CA GLY A 147 15.67 -7.91 14.73
C GLY A 147 14.84 -8.46 15.88
N THR A 148 15.31 -9.56 16.48
CA THR A 148 14.70 -10.15 17.67
C THR A 148 15.16 -9.41 18.92
N VAL A 149 14.21 -8.82 19.65
CA VAL A 149 14.48 -8.23 20.96
C VAL A 149 14.67 -9.35 21.99
N LYS A 150 15.83 -9.41 22.64
CA LYS A 150 16.08 -10.29 23.79
C LYS A 150 15.89 -9.49 25.07
N THR A 151 14.94 -9.90 25.90
CA THR A 151 14.72 -9.30 27.22
C THR A 151 15.45 -10.14 28.26
N ASN A 152 16.61 -9.69 28.74
CA ASN A 152 17.21 -10.22 29.96
C ASN A 152 16.58 -9.49 31.16
N VAL A 153 15.26 -9.63 31.31
CA VAL A 153 14.58 -9.21 32.54
C VAL A 153 14.66 -10.42 33.47
N GLU A 154 15.58 -10.35 34.43
CA GLU A 154 15.59 -11.24 35.61
C GLU A 154 14.35 -10.99 36.48
#